data_AF-A0A7S2V3M4-F1
#
_entry.id   AF-A0A7S2V3M4-F1
#
_cell.length_a   1.000
_cell.length_b   1.000
_cell.length_c   1.000
_cell.angle_alpha   90.00
_cell.angle_beta   90.00
_cell.angle_gamma   90.00
#
_symmetry.space_group_name_H-M   'P 1'
#
loop_
_entity.id
_entity.type
_entity.pdbx_description
1 polymer ?
#
loop_
_entity_poly.entity_id
_entity_poly.type
_entity_poly.pdbx_seq_one_letter_code
_entity_poly.pdbx_strand_id
1 'polypeptide(L)'
;RKLGERKVPAVVWTTPSFQLWLKAMKAKENRLDDAHLEYTFRVGPGGAFTLFWVVHANVWVAEENRNKSNEIVIGRPDISMIFAYKKAQNLYETEVVLIREFRSTVNSEFGFVHELPGGSSF
;
A
#
# COMPACT_ATOMS: atom_id res chain seq x y z
N ARG A 1 17.48 8.45 12.37
CA ARG A 1 17.69 7.75 11.08
C ARG A 1 19.11 7.19 11.03
N LYS A 2 19.26 5.91 10.67
CA LYS A 2 20.56 5.24 10.45
C LYS A 2 20.57 4.53 9.09
N LEU A 3 21.75 4.40 8.46
CA LEU A 3 21.92 3.66 7.20
C LEU A 3 20.92 4.11 6.11
N GLY A 4 20.24 3.17 5.44
CA GLY A 4 19.30 3.42 4.36
C GLY A 4 18.14 4.32 4.73
N GLU A 5 17.75 4.38 6.02
CA GLU A 5 16.73 5.32 6.49
C GLU A 5 17.08 6.78 6.19
N ARG A 6 18.37 7.12 6.17
CA ARG A 6 18.83 8.49 5.88
C ARG A 6 18.65 8.87 4.41
N LYS A 7 18.54 7.88 3.52
CA LYS A 7 18.36 8.05 2.08
C LYS A 7 16.90 8.15 1.68
N VAL A 8 15.97 7.85 2.59
CA VAL A 8 14.53 8.01 2.35
C VAL A 8 14.15 9.49 2.48
N PRO A 9 13.61 10.12 1.43
CA PRO A 9 13.20 11.52 1.47
C PRO A 9 12.10 11.77 2.49
N ALA A 10 12.05 12.98 3.05
CA ALA A 10 11.09 13.35 4.09
C ALA A 10 9.63 13.07 3.67
N VAL A 11 9.30 13.33 2.39
CA VAL A 11 7.95 13.17 1.81
C VAL A 11 7.42 11.73 1.84
N VAL A 12 8.31 10.73 1.91
CA VAL A 12 7.95 9.31 2.09
C VAL A 12 8.14 8.90 3.55
N TRP A 13 9.23 9.34 4.17
CA TRP A 13 9.55 9.03 5.56
C TRP A 13 8.40 9.38 6.52
N THR A 14 7.71 10.49 6.31
CA THR A 14 6.62 10.93 7.20
C THR A 14 5.29 10.23 6.95
N THR A 15 5.19 9.39 5.92
CA THR A 15 3.93 8.70 5.62
C THR A 15 3.65 7.58 6.63
N PRO A 16 2.39 7.40 7.08
CA PRO A 16 2.03 6.29 7.96
C PRO A 16 2.36 4.92 7.35
N SER A 17 2.10 4.73 6.05
CA SER A 17 2.36 3.45 5.36
C SER A 17 3.84 3.07 5.35
N PHE A 18 4.75 4.03 5.14
CA PHE A 18 6.19 3.77 5.23
C PHE A 18 6.63 3.44 6.65
N GLN A 19 6.13 4.18 7.66
CA GLN A 19 6.48 3.93 9.05
C GLN A 19 5.95 2.57 9.54
N LEU A 20 4.76 2.15 9.11
CA LEU A 20 4.21 0.82 9.40
C LEU A 20 5.10 -0.29 8.83
N TRP A 21 5.48 -0.18 7.55
CA TRP A 21 6.40 -1.12 6.92
C TRP A 21 7.76 -1.20 7.64
N LEU A 22 8.38 -0.05 7.90
CA LEU A 22 9.67 0.01 8.59
C LEU A 22 9.59 -0.59 10.01
N LYS A 23 8.50 -0.32 10.74
CA LYS A 23 8.26 -0.88 12.07
C LYS A 23 8.13 -2.40 12.03
N ALA A 24 7.35 -2.93 11.07
CA ALA A 24 7.15 -4.37 10.92
C ALA A 24 8.45 -5.11 10.62
N MET A 25 9.30 -4.56 9.73
CA MET A 25 10.61 -5.14 9.44
C MET A 25 11.52 -5.13 10.68
N LYS A 26 11.62 -4.00 11.38
CA LYS A 26 12.46 -3.87 12.57
C LYS A 26 12.04 -4.77 13.72
N ALA A 27 10.74 -5.08 13.83
CA ALA A 27 10.23 -6.05 14.81
C ALA A 27 10.75 -7.48 14.57
N LYS A 28 11.32 -7.75 13.39
CA LYS A 28 12.00 -8.99 13.02
C LYS A 28 13.52 -8.83 12.93
N GLU A 29 14.06 -7.78 13.56
CA GLU A 29 15.49 -7.45 13.57
C GLU A 29 16.09 -7.13 12.17
N ASN A 30 15.24 -6.97 11.15
CA ASN A 30 15.67 -6.55 9.83
C ASN A 30 16.06 -5.06 9.84
N ARG A 31 16.94 -4.70 8.91
CA ARG A 31 17.50 -3.33 8.83
C ARG A 31 17.48 -2.82 7.40
N LEU A 32 17.08 -1.56 7.24
CA LEU A 32 17.17 -0.88 5.96
C LEU A 32 18.59 -0.34 5.78
N ASP A 33 19.39 -1.04 4.99
CA ASP A 33 20.80 -0.70 4.76
C ASP A 33 20.98 0.29 3.61
N ASP A 34 20.11 0.23 2.61
CA ASP A 34 20.01 1.22 1.53
C ASP A 34 18.55 1.42 1.09
N ALA A 35 18.26 2.58 0.50
CA ALA A 35 16.96 2.89 -0.08
C ALA A 35 17.11 3.92 -1.20
N HIS A 36 16.47 3.64 -2.33
CA HIS A 36 16.32 4.59 -3.43
C HIS A 36 14.83 4.86 -3.67
N LEU A 37 14.45 6.13 -3.72
CA LEU A 37 13.08 6.50 -4.08
C LEU A 37 12.95 6.43 -5.60
N GLU A 38 12.24 5.42 -6.09
CA GLU A 38 11.98 5.24 -7.53
C GLU A 38 10.86 6.18 -8.01
N TYR A 39 9.79 6.28 -7.22
CA TYR A 39 8.63 7.05 -7.61
C TYR A 39 7.81 7.51 -6.41
N THR A 40 7.14 8.64 -6.56
CA THR A 40 6.09 9.09 -5.65
C THR A 40 4.95 9.73 -6.43
N PHE A 41 3.72 9.40 -6.05
CA PHE A 41 2.53 10.05 -6.57
C PHE A 41 1.90 10.90 -5.49
N ARG A 42 1.84 12.20 -5.75
CA ARG A 42 1.33 13.21 -4.80
C ARG A 42 0.04 13.80 -5.34
N VAL A 43 -0.96 13.95 -4.47
CA VAL A 43 -2.30 14.43 -4.80
C VAL A 43 -2.72 15.55 -3.85
N GLY A 44 -3.87 16.15 -4.14
CA GLY A 44 -4.39 17.31 -3.42
C GLY A 44 -3.71 18.62 -3.82
N PRO A 45 -4.18 19.76 -3.26
CA PRO A 45 -3.64 21.08 -3.59
C PRO A 45 -2.12 21.13 -3.39
N GLY A 46 -1.37 21.50 -4.44
CA GLY A 46 0.09 21.58 -4.40
C GLY A 46 0.81 20.25 -4.12
N GLY A 47 0.14 19.09 -4.27
CA GLY A 47 0.72 17.79 -3.96
C GLY A 47 0.95 17.56 -2.46
N ALA A 48 0.11 18.17 -1.60
CA ALA A 48 0.27 18.07 -0.15
C ALA A 48 0.26 16.63 0.39
N PHE A 49 -0.36 15.68 -0.33
CA PHE A 49 -0.51 14.31 0.13
C PHE A 49 0.25 13.30 -0.72
N THR A 50 1.12 12.50 -0.09
CA THR A 50 1.79 11.35 -0.73
C THR A 50 0.83 10.16 -0.75
N LEU A 51 0.10 9.98 -1.84
CA LEU A 51 -0.84 8.86 -1.99
C LEU A 51 -0.11 7.54 -2.28
N PHE A 52 0.96 7.58 -3.06
CA PHE A 52 1.80 6.42 -3.35
C PHE A 52 3.28 6.74 -3.27
N TRP A 53 4.06 5.75 -2.87
CA TRP A 53 5.51 5.77 -2.93
C TRP A 53 6.06 4.41 -3.35
N VAL A 54 7.21 4.42 -4.00
CA VAL A 54 7.89 3.26 -4.52
C VAL A 54 9.36 3.38 -4.14
N VAL A 55 9.84 2.48 -3.30
CA VAL A 55 11.23 2.46 -2.84
C VAL A 55 11.89 1.17 -3.26
N HIS A 56 13.00 1.27 -4.00
CA HIS A 56 13.92 0.16 -4.17
C HIS A 56 14.73 0.03 -2.88
N ALA A 57 14.50 -1.06 -2.14
CA ALA A 57 15.06 -1.26 -0.82
C ALA A 57 16.23 -2.24 -0.85
N ASN A 58 17.26 -1.96 -0.05
CA ASN A 58 18.25 -2.94 0.35
C ASN A 58 18.04 -3.24 1.83
N VAL A 59 17.50 -4.42 2.11
CA VAL A 59 17.14 -4.85 3.47
C VAL A 59 18.06 -5.97 3.91
N TRP A 60 18.75 -5.77 5.03
CA TRP A 60 19.38 -6.84 5.77
C TRP A 60 18.31 -7.70 6.43
N VAL A 61 18.27 -8.98 6.09
CA VAL A 61 17.35 -9.98 6.64
C VAL A 61 18.08 -10.77 7.72
N ALA A 62 17.68 -10.58 8.99
CA ALA A 62 18.40 -11.14 10.12
C ALA A 62 18.41 -12.68 10.11
N GLU A 63 17.25 -13.30 9.85
CA GLU A 63 17.07 -14.75 9.82
C GLU A 63 17.87 -15.43 8.69
N GLU A 64 18.08 -14.73 7.57
CA GLU A 64 18.79 -15.26 6.41
C GLU A 64 20.28 -14.85 6.36
N ASN A 65 20.72 -13.99 7.27
CA ASN A 65 22.08 -13.46 7.33
C ASN A 65 22.59 -12.90 5.97
N ARG A 66 21.71 -12.19 5.25
CA ARG A 66 22.04 -11.59 3.95
C ARG A 66 21.24 -10.33 3.66
N ASN A 67 21.67 -9.60 2.64
CA ASN A 67 20.90 -8.51 2.06
C ASN A 67 19.94 -9.02 0.96
N LYS A 68 18.71 -8.48 0.96
CA LYS A 68 17.77 -8.53 -0.17
C LYS A 68 17.74 -7.14 -0.80
N SER A 69 18.28 -7.02 -2.01
CA SER A 69 18.51 -5.74 -2.69
C SER A 69 17.88 -5.64 -4.07
N ASN A 70 16.99 -6.57 -4.44
CA ASN A 70 16.36 -6.65 -5.75
C ASN A 70 14.83 -6.54 -5.67
N GLU A 71 14.30 -5.88 -4.64
CA GLU A 71 12.87 -5.70 -4.45
C GLU A 71 12.48 -4.23 -4.40
N ILE A 72 11.31 -3.98 -4.95
CA ILE A 72 10.63 -2.71 -4.87
C ILE A 72 9.50 -2.86 -3.85
N VAL A 73 9.44 -1.92 -2.92
CA VAL A 73 8.35 -1.80 -1.96
C VAL A 73 7.44 -0.68 -2.42
N ILE A 74 6.16 -1.01 -2.61
CA ILE A 74 5.12 -0.07 -2.99
C ILE A 74 4.21 0.14 -1.78
N GLY A 75 4.04 1.39 -1.36
CA GLY A 75 3.18 1.72 -0.24
C GLY A 75 2.16 2.80 -0.58
N ARG A 76 1.01 2.69 0.06
CA ARG A 76 -0.13 3.62 -0.02
C ARG A 76 -0.89 3.59 1.31
N PRO A 77 -1.79 4.56 1.59
CA PRO A 77 -2.71 4.47 2.72
C PRO A 77 -3.58 3.20 2.66
N ASP A 78 -3.89 2.67 3.83
CA ASP A 78 -4.80 1.54 3.99
C ASP A 78 -6.20 1.87 3.44
N ILE A 79 -6.93 0.83 3.04
CA ILE A 79 -8.33 0.94 2.61
C ILE A 79 -9.26 0.27 3.61
N SER A 80 -10.47 0.81 3.71
CA SER A 80 -11.60 0.17 4.37
C SER A 80 -12.69 -0.10 3.35
N MET A 81 -13.24 -1.31 3.38
CA MET A 81 -14.33 -1.75 2.51
C MET A 81 -15.50 -2.24 3.36
N ILE A 82 -16.72 -1.99 2.90
CA ILE A 82 -17.96 -2.38 3.57
C ILE A 82 -18.58 -3.55 2.83
N PHE A 83 -18.70 -4.68 3.51
CA PHE A 83 -19.47 -5.83 3.00
C PHE A 83 -20.89 -5.79 3.57
N ALA A 84 -21.79 -5.10 2.88
CA ALA A 84 -23.21 -5.08 3.22
C ALA A 84 -23.94 -6.21 2.50
N TYR A 85 -24.63 -7.07 3.26
CA TYR A 85 -25.34 -8.21 2.72
C TYR A 85 -26.66 -8.45 3.45
N LYS A 86 -27.61 -9.05 2.74
CA LYS A 86 -28.87 -9.54 3.29
C LYS A 86 -28.81 -11.06 3.31
N LYS A 87 -28.63 -11.61 4.52
CA LYS A 87 -28.55 -13.05 4.74
C LYS A 87 -29.83 -13.77 4.28
N ALA A 88 -29.65 -14.88 3.57
CA ALA A 88 -30.71 -15.84 3.26
C ALA A 88 -30.48 -17.19 3.99
N GLN A 89 -31.41 -18.14 3.84
CA GLN A 89 -31.22 -19.50 4.38
C GLN A 89 -30.07 -20.23 3.68
N ASN A 90 -29.95 -20.02 2.36
CA ASN A 90 -28.85 -20.52 1.54
C ASN A 90 -27.85 -19.39 1.24
N LEU A 91 -26.56 -19.72 1.21
CA LEU A 91 -25.51 -18.77 0.84
C LEU A 91 -25.70 -18.23 -0.59
N TYR A 92 -26.14 -19.06 -1.54
CA TYR A 92 -26.35 -18.64 -2.94
C TYR A 92 -27.50 -17.65 -3.15
N GLU A 93 -28.40 -17.56 -2.17
CA GLU A 93 -29.52 -16.60 -2.17
C GLU A 93 -29.20 -15.33 -1.39
N THR A 94 -28.00 -15.24 -0.81
CA THR A 94 -27.56 -14.05 -0.09
C THR A 94 -27.32 -12.91 -1.07
N GLU A 95 -28.02 -11.80 -0.87
CA GLU A 95 -27.86 -10.59 -1.67
C GLU A 95 -26.70 -9.76 -1.11
N VAL A 96 -25.77 -9.33 -1.95
CA VAL A 96 -24.63 -8.47 -1.58
C VAL A 96 -24.76 -7.14 -2.29
N VAL A 97 -24.57 -6.04 -1.56
CA VAL A 97 -24.56 -4.69 -2.13
C VAL A 97 -23.19 -4.41 -2.73
N LEU A 98 -23.17 -4.11 -4.03
CA LEU A 98 -21.98 -3.70 -4.77
C LEU A 98 -22.22 -2.31 -5.39
N ILE A 99 -21.13 -1.61 -5.68
CA ILE A 99 -21.13 -0.41 -6.52
C ILE A 99 -20.53 -0.72 -7.88
N ARG A 100 -21.02 -0.04 -8.92
CA ARG A 100 -20.43 -0.05 -10.25
C ARG A 100 -19.57 1.19 -10.42
N GLU A 101 -18.26 1.03 -10.48
CA GLU A 101 -17.30 2.14 -10.57
C GLU A 101 -16.38 1.98 -11.79
N PHE A 102 -16.04 3.10 -12.43
CA PHE A 102 -14.98 3.10 -13.45
C PHE A 102 -13.63 3.08 -12.74
N ARG A 103 -12.76 2.15 -13.12
CA ARG A 103 -11.35 2.13 -12.70
C ARG A 103 -10.50 2.15 -13.95
N SER A 104 -9.49 3.02 -14.02
CA SER A 104 -8.59 3.09 -15.17
C SER A 104 -7.80 1.80 -15.45
N THR A 105 -7.71 0.91 -14.45
CA THR A 105 -7.04 -0.39 -14.54
C THR A 105 -7.98 -1.54 -14.90
N VAL A 106 -9.28 -1.28 -15.08
CA VAL A 106 -10.24 -2.33 -15.42
C VAL A 106 -9.93 -2.92 -16.81
N ASN A 107 -9.87 -4.25 -16.88
CA ASN A 107 -9.77 -4.99 -18.13
C ASN A 107 -10.92 -6.00 -18.17
N SER A 108 -12.10 -5.51 -18.55
CA SER A 108 -13.31 -6.31 -18.70
C SER A 108 -14.12 -5.77 -19.88
N GLU A 109 -14.95 -6.62 -20.48
CA GLU A 109 -15.83 -6.24 -21.60
C GLU A 109 -16.74 -5.05 -21.26
N PHE A 110 -17.13 -4.95 -19.99
CA PHE A 110 -18.04 -3.90 -19.52
C PHE A 110 -17.34 -2.58 -19.21
N GLY A 111 -16.00 -2.54 -19.10
CA GLY A 111 -15.22 -1.33 -18.80
C GLY A 111 -15.43 -0.76 -17.40
N PHE A 112 -16.06 -1.50 -16.49
CA PHE A 112 -16.34 -1.10 -15.10
C PHE A 112 -16.12 -2.29 -14.16
N VAL A 113 -15.85 -2.00 -12.90
CA VAL A 113 -15.81 -3.01 -11.82
C VAL A 113 -17.12 -2.99 -11.04
N HIS A 114 -17.50 -4.15 -10.50
CA HIS A 114 -18.48 -4.26 -9.42
C HIS A 114 -17.71 -4.60 -8.14
N GLU A 115 -17.66 -3.68 -7.20
CA GLU A 115 -16.83 -3.81 -6.00
C GLU A 115 -17.60 -3.42 -4.73
N LEU A 116 -17.01 -3.72 -3.58
CA LEU A 116 -17.57 -3.28 -2.31
C LEU A 116 -17.46 -1.76 -2.19
N PRO A 117 -18.45 -1.07 -1.59
CA PRO A 117 -18.27 0.33 -1.20
C PRO A 117 -17.05 0.46 -0.29
N GLY A 118 -16.18 1.42 -0.56
CA GLY A 118 -15.00 1.63 0.26
C GLY A 118 -14.08 2.73 -0.24
N GLY A 119 -12.96 2.88 0.45
CA GLY A 119 -11.99 3.91 0.14
C GLY A 119 -10.82 3.92 1.11
N SER A 120 -9.89 4.85 0.88
CA SER A 120 -8.81 5.18 1.81
C SER A 120 -8.98 6.61 2.28
N SER A 121 -8.75 6.87 3.57
CA SER A 121 -8.61 8.23 4.10
C SER A 121 -7.15 8.66 4.17
N PHE A 122 -6.95 9.97 4.30
CA PHE A 122 -5.66 10.63 4.49
C PHE A 122 -5.61 11.36 5.83
#